data_AF-A0A952ZFA7-F1
#
_entry.id   AF-A0A952ZFA7-F1
#
_cell.length_a   1.000
_cell.length_b   1.000
_cell.length_c   1.000
_cell.angle_alpha   90.00
_cell.angle_beta   90.00
_cell.angle_gamma   90.00
#
_symmetry.space_group_name_H-M   'P 1'
#
loop_
_entity.id
_entity.type
_entity.pdbx_description
1 polymer ?
#
loop_
_entity_poly.entity_id
_entity_poly.type
_entity_poly.pdbx_seq_one_letter_code
_entity_poly.pdbx_strand_id
1 'polypeptide(L)'
;MKMLLVSDLHYTLKQYDWVQQVAGHFDFVVIAGDHLDISAVAALESQVIVISKYLQRIGAKTRLLVSSGNHDLDTRGADGERVASWINGGSFPGITVDGQLLELDDTTITVCPWWDGPLGRDTVAAQFARDAAVRRGRWIWIYHAPPDQSKTSWGGKNYFGDADLRAWIEQYQPDLVLTGHIHQSPFKSGGSWADRIGNTWVFNAGRQIGPIPTCIVIDLDTRQAAWHSMEGVEEMLLATEPAPIAAAA
;
A
#
# COMPACT_ATOMS: atom_id res chain seq x y z
N MET A 1 16.46 -0.30 -8.46
CA MET A 1 15.25 0.54 -8.44
C MET A 1 14.77 0.60 -7.00
N LYS A 2 14.81 1.79 -6.40
CA LYS A 2 14.55 2.02 -4.98
C LYS A 2 13.19 2.67 -4.77
N MET A 3 12.38 2.05 -3.92
CA MET A 3 11.02 2.46 -3.61
C MET A 3 10.90 2.83 -2.13
N LEU A 4 10.14 3.87 -1.84
CA LEU A 4 9.66 4.20 -0.49
C LEU A 4 8.18 3.83 -0.39
N LEU A 5 7.83 2.95 0.54
CA LEU A 5 6.45 2.64 0.92
C LEU A 5 6.10 3.33 2.23
N VAL A 6 5.01 4.09 2.23
CA VAL A 6 4.29 4.59 3.39
C VAL A 6 2.80 4.31 3.25
N SER A 7 2.06 4.31 4.35
CA SER A 7 0.60 4.22 4.40
C SER A 7 0.10 4.95 5.64
N ASP A 8 -1.21 5.09 5.79
CA ASP A 8 -1.82 5.49 7.06
C ASP A 8 -1.26 6.82 7.57
N LEU A 9 -1.11 7.78 6.67
CA LEU A 9 -0.65 9.12 7.03
C LEU A 9 -1.76 9.89 7.76
N HIS A 10 -3.04 9.55 7.56
CA HIS A 10 -4.18 10.06 8.31
C HIS A 10 -4.12 11.58 8.47
N TYR A 11 -3.99 12.30 7.35
CA TYR A 11 -3.89 13.76 7.31
C TYR A 11 -2.77 14.38 8.18
N THR A 12 -1.76 13.61 8.57
CA THR A 12 -0.64 14.07 9.39
C THR A 12 0.33 14.87 8.53
N LEU A 13 0.08 16.18 8.39
CA LEU A 13 0.81 17.05 7.45
C LEU A 13 2.33 17.02 7.61
N LYS A 14 2.84 16.87 8.85
CA LYS A 14 4.28 16.76 9.09
C LYS A 14 4.90 15.50 8.47
N GLN A 15 4.16 14.40 8.41
CA GLN A 15 4.62 13.19 7.73
C GLN A 15 4.60 13.38 6.22
N TYR A 16 3.61 14.08 5.66
CA TYR A 16 3.63 14.50 4.26
C TYR A 16 4.79 15.45 3.94
N ASP A 17 5.12 16.40 4.82
CA ASP A 17 6.30 17.27 4.68
C ASP A 17 7.57 16.43 4.59
N TRP A 18 7.71 15.42 5.46
CA TRP A 18 8.84 14.49 5.44
C TRP A 18 8.90 13.69 4.14
N VAL A 19 7.78 13.08 3.71
CA VAL A 19 7.72 12.33 2.44
C VAL A 19 8.11 13.23 1.27
N GLN A 20 7.56 14.45 1.20
CA GLN A 20 7.92 15.44 0.18
C GLN A 20 9.41 15.79 0.23
N GLN A 21 10.02 15.89 1.40
CA GLN A 21 11.44 16.19 1.54
C GLN A 21 12.31 15.07 0.96
N VAL A 22 11.99 13.81 1.24
CA VAL A 22 12.82 12.65 0.86
C VAL A 22 12.49 12.06 -0.51
N ALA A 23 11.34 12.39 -1.10
CA ALA A 23 10.82 11.77 -2.32
C ALA A 23 11.83 11.69 -3.47
N GLY A 24 12.63 12.74 -3.69
CA GLY A 24 13.63 12.78 -4.77
C GLY A 24 14.82 11.82 -4.60
N HIS A 25 14.93 11.11 -3.47
CA HIS A 25 15.95 10.10 -3.23
C HIS A 25 15.52 8.69 -3.68
N PHE A 26 14.30 8.54 -4.19
CA PHE A 26 13.71 7.27 -4.59
C PHE A 26 13.26 7.33 -6.05
N ASP A 27 13.34 6.20 -6.74
CA ASP A 27 12.77 6.04 -8.09
C ASP A 27 11.24 6.04 -8.04
N PHE A 28 10.69 5.59 -6.91
CA PHE A 28 9.27 5.48 -6.62
C PHE A 28 8.93 5.86 -5.18
N VAL A 29 7.82 6.57 -5.02
CA VAL A 29 7.14 6.70 -3.73
C VAL A 29 5.76 6.06 -3.87
N VAL A 30 5.42 5.18 -2.94
CA VAL A 30 4.12 4.54 -2.80
C VAL A 30 3.48 5.06 -1.53
N ILE A 31 2.26 5.57 -1.65
CA ILE A 31 1.39 5.86 -0.51
C ILE A 31 0.19 4.90 -0.62
N ALA A 32 0.20 3.84 0.20
CA ALA A 32 -0.77 2.77 0.16
C ALA A 32 -1.95 3.05 1.11
N GLY A 33 -2.74 4.08 0.79
CA GLY A 33 -4.02 4.38 1.42
C GLY A 33 -3.96 5.04 2.79
N ASP A 34 -5.15 5.48 3.18
CA ASP A 34 -5.46 6.32 4.34
C ASP A 34 -4.68 7.63 4.33
N HIS A 35 -5.00 8.44 3.32
CA HIS A 35 -4.51 9.79 3.16
C HIS A 35 -5.23 10.77 4.06
N LEU A 36 -6.57 10.66 4.11
CA LEU A 36 -7.46 11.48 4.90
C LEU A 36 -7.62 10.88 6.30
N ASP A 37 -8.12 11.69 7.24
CA ASP A 37 -8.50 11.27 8.57
C ASP A 37 -9.95 11.66 8.83
N ILE A 38 -10.85 10.67 8.82
CA ILE A 38 -12.27 10.83 9.12
C ILE A 38 -12.54 11.29 10.56
N SER A 39 -11.54 11.18 11.44
CA SER A 39 -11.61 11.61 12.85
C SER A 39 -11.03 13.01 13.08
N ALA A 40 -10.41 13.62 12.07
CA ALA A 40 -9.82 14.95 12.22
C ALA A 40 -10.89 16.05 12.29
N VAL A 41 -10.54 17.16 12.94
CA VAL A 41 -11.43 18.34 13.06
C VAL A 41 -11.69 19.00 11.70
N ALA A 42 -10.72 18.92 10.79
CA ALA A 42 -10.86 19.47 9.44
C ALA A 42 -11.82 18.61 8.61
N ALA A 43 -12.77 19.24 7.92
CA ALA A 43 -13.69 18.55 7.03
C ALA A 43 -12.95 17.82 5.90
N LEU A 44 -13.45 16.65 5.48
CA LEU A 44 -12.79 15.79 4.48
C LEU A 44 -12.49 16.54 3.17
N GLU A 45 -13.38 17.40 2.71
CA GLU A 45 -13.20 18.20 1.49
C GLU A 45 -12.03 19.17 1.61
N SER A 46 -11.80 19.73 2.80
CA SER A 46 -10.63 20.57 3.07
C SER A 46 -9.35 19.74 3.07
N GLN A 47 -9.41 18.54 3.64
CA GLN A 47 -8.28 17.61 3.65
C GLN A 47 -7.91 17.20 2.22
N VAL A 48 -8.89 16.84 1.38
CA VAL A 48 -8.71 16.49 -0.04
C VAL A 48 -7.94 17.59 -0.78
N ILE A 49 -8.30 18.86 -0.60
CA ILE A 49 -7.61 19.98 -1.26
C ILE A 49 -6.13 20.05 -0.82
N VAL A 50 -5.85 19.91 0.47
CA VAL A 50 -4.50 20.00 1.02
C VAL A 50 -3.66 18.80 0.60
N ILE A 51 -4.18 17.58 0.76
CA ILE A 51 -3.50 16.35 0.37
C ILE A 51 -3.24 16.33 -1.14
N SER A 52 -4.20 16.72 -1.97
CA SER A 52 -4.00 16.78 -3.43
C SER A 52 -2.79 17.65 -3.81
N LYS A 53 -2.57 18.76 -3.11
CA LYS A 53 -1.39 19.62 -3.32
C LYS A 53 -0.09 18.94 -2.87
N TYR A 54 -0.11 18.18 -1.78
CA TYR A 54 1.05 17.38 -1.36
C TYR A 54 1.38 16.30 -2.40
N LEU A 55 0.39 15.55 -2.87
CA LEU A 55 0.59 14.51 -3.89
C LEU A 55 1.20 15.11 -5.16
N GLN A 56 0.70 16.23 -5.65
CA GLN A 56 1.28 16.93 -6.81
C GLN A 56 2.74 17.36 -6.57
N ARG A 57 3.07 17.88 -5.39
CA ARG A 57 4.45 18.30 -5.05
C ARG A 57 5.40 17.13 -4.92
N ILE A 58 4.93 15.99 -4.41
CA ILE A 58 5.70 14.74 -4.31
C ILE A 58 5.90 14.17 -5.73
N GLY A 59 4.84 14.08 -6.53
CA GLY A 59 4.87 13.59 -7.91
C GLY A 59 5.73 14.45 -8.85
N ALA A 60 5.95 15.73 -8.53
CA ALA A 60 6.90 16.57 -9.25
C ALA A 60 8.38 16.21 -8.99
N LYS A 61 8.68 15.41 -7.97
CA LYS A 61 10.05 15.02 -7.58
C LYS A 61 10.41 13.60 -7.98
N THR A 62 9.43 12.71 -8.09
CA THR A 62 9.61 11.29 -8.37
C THR A 62 8.31 10.66 -8.88
N ARG A 63 8.36 9.42 -9.36
CA ARG A 63 7.15 8.67 -9.72
C ARG A 63 6.37 8.34 -8.45
N LEU A 64 5.14 8.84 -8.37
CA LEU A 64 4.27 8.64 -7.22
C LEU A 64 3.15 7.67 -7.60
N LEU A 65 2.94 6.66 -6.75
CA LEU A 65 1.80 5.75 -6.81
C LEU A 65 0.94 5.90 -5.56
N VAL A 66 -0.37 6.01 -5.75
CA VAL A 66 -1.34 6.34 -4.70
C VAL A 66 -2.53 5.39 -4.79
N SER A 67 -2.70 4.57 -3.76
CA SER A 67 -3.89 3.74 -3.57
C SER A 67 -4.78 4.37 -2.51
N SER A 68 -6.10 4.27 -2.64
CA SER A 68 -7.03 4.67 -1.60
C SER A 68 -7.10 3.66 -0.44
N GLY A 69 -7.34 4.16 0.76
CA GLY A 69 -7.74 3.40 1.94
C GLY A 69 -9.20 3.66 2.34
N ASN A 70 -9.62 3.06 3.45
CA ASN A 70 -10.99 3.17 3.93
C ASN A 70 -11.35 4.57 4.45
N HIS A 71 -10.37 5.41 4.80
CA HIS A 71 -10.59 6.80 5.20
C HIS A 71 -10.71 7.76 4.02
N ASP A 72 -10.39 7.31 2.81
CA ASP A 72 -10.34 8.15 1.62
C ASP A 72 -11.67 8.20 0.84
N LEU A 73 -12.68 7.45 1.30
CA LEU A 73 -13.97 7.32 0.62
C LEU A 73 -14.86 8.56 0.88
N ASP A 74 -14.98 9.43 -0.12
CA ASP A 74 -15.65 10.74 -0.02
C ASP A 74 -17.01 10.80 -0.72
N THR A 75 -17.32 9.85 -1.61
CA THR A 75 -18.60 9.80 -2.34
C THR A 75 -19.29 8.47 -2.15
N ARG A 76 -20.62 8.49 -2.03
CA ARG A 76 -21.49 7.29 -2.05
C ARG A 76 -22.18 7.19 -3.41
N GLY A 77 -21.99 6.05 -4.08
CA GLY A 77 -22.60 5.72 -5.36
C GLY A 77 -24.11 5.43 -5.25
N ALA A 78 -24.77 5.33 -6.40
CA ALA A 78 -26.18 4.95 -6.48
C ALA A 78 -26.45 3.50 -6.03
N ASP A 79 -25.42 2.66 -6.10
CA ASP A 79 -25.38 1.29 -5.56
C ASP A 79 -25.29 1.24 -4.02
N GLY A 80 -25.02 2.38 -3.37
CA GLY A 80 -24.85 2.49 -1.93
C GLY A 80 -23.44 2.13 -1.43
N GLU A 81 -22.49 1.84 -2.31
CA GLU A 81 -21.08 1.69 -1.92
C GLU A 81 -20.37 3.04 -1.94
N ARG A 82 -19.34 3.20 -1.10
CA ARG A 82 -18.50 4.40 -1.11
C ARG A 82 -17.23 4.19 -1.91
N VAL A 83 -16.76 5.27 -2.53
CA VAL A 83 -15.55 5.29 -3.37
C VAL A 83 -14.71 6.52 -3.06
N ALA A 84 -13.40 6.42 -3.26
CA ALA A 84 -12.48 7.56 -3.24
C ALA A 84 -12.56 8.33 -4.57
N SER A 85 -13.64 9.08 -4.76
CA SER A 85 -13.89 9.84 -5.98
C SER A 85 -12.88 10.97 -6.20
N TRP A 86 -12.32 11.54 -5.14
CA TRP A 86 -11.27 12.56 -5.28
C TRP A 86 -9.96 12.02 -5.85
N ILE A 87 -9.66 10.72 -5.66
CA ILE A 87 -8.51 10.05 -6.27
C ILE A 87 -8.80 9.74 -7.74
N ASN A 88 -9.92 9.08 -8.02
CA ASN A 88 -10.30 8.64 -9.37
C ASN A 88 -10.72 9.78 -10.30
N GLY A 89 -11.37 10.81 -9.76
CA GLY A 89 -11.82 12.01 -10.47
C GLY A 89 -10.86 13.19 -10.36
N GLY A 90 -9.78 13.04 -9.58
CA GLY A 90 -8.76 14.08 -9.41
C GLY A 90 -7.85 14.24 -10.61
N SER A 91 -7.32 15.44 -10.81
CA SER A 91 -6.29 15.68 -11.82
C SER A 91 -4.90 15.53 -11.19
N PHE A 92 -4.35 14.33 -11.33
CA PHE A 92 -3.01 13.98 -10.84
C PHE A 92 -2.08 13.62 -12.03
N PRO A 93 -1.72 14.58 -12.90
CA PRO A 93 -0.88 14.29 -14.05
C PRO A 93 0.47 13.72 -13.61
N GLY A 94 0.83 12.56 -14.18
CA GLY A 94 2.09 11.87 -13.87
C GLY A 94 2.10 11.04 -12.58
N ILE A 95 0.98 10.94 -11.88
CA ILE A 95 0.81 10.08 -10.70
C ILE A 95 -0.04 8.89 -11.11
N THR A 96 0.36 7.68 -10.72
CA THR A 96 -0.44 6.46 -10.95
C THR A 96 -1.37 6.25 -9.75
N VAL A 97 -2.67 6.15 -10.01
CA VAL A 97 -3.69 6.07 -8.96
C VAL A 97 -4.55 4.81 -9.08
N ASP A 98 -5.50 4.63 -8.17
CA ASP A 98 -6.54 3.60 -8.19
C ASP A 98 -7.03 3.21 -9.60
N GLY A 99 -7.12 1.89 -9.82
CA GLY A 99 -7.61 1.32 -11.06
C GLY A 99 -6.60 1.33 -12.22
N GLN A 100 -5.44 1.95 -12.04
CA GLN A 100 -4.42 2.09 -13.08
C GLN A 100 -3.32 1.03 -12.96
N LEU A 101 -2.68 0.81 -14.11
CA LEU A 101 -1.54 -0.06 -14.30
C LEU A 101 -0.34 0.79 -14.75
N LEU A 102 0.81 0.59 -14.14
CA LEU A 102 2.08 1.15 -14.58
C LEU A 102 3.00 0.03 -15.06
N GLU A 103 3.46 0.13 -16.29
CA GLU A 103 4.52 -0.72 -16.82
C GLU A 103 5.84 0.08 -16.87
N LEU A 104 6.89 -0.45 -16.25
CA LEU A 104 8.24 0.08 -16.34
C LEU A 104 9.23 -1.08 -16.54
N ASP A 105 9.94 -1.07 -17.67
CA ASP A 105 10.91 -2.10 -18.03
C ASP A 105 10.31 -3.52 -17.95
N ASP A 106 10.78 -4.34 -17.01
CA ASP A 106 10.29 -5.69 -16.73
C ASP A 106 9.39 -5.76 -15.48
N THR A 107 8.86 -4.62 -15.02
CA THR A 107 8.01 -4.52 -13.83
C THR A 107 6.64 -3.96 -14.18
N THR A 108 5.61 -4.70 -13.76
CA THR A 108 4.21 -4.32 -13.83
C THR A 108 3.74 -3.94 -12.43
N ILE A 109 3.06 -2.79 -12.27
CA ILE A 109 2.53 -2.33 -10.99
C ILE A 109 1.03 -2.05 -11.12
N THR A 110 0.23 -2.77 -10.35
CA THR A 110 -1.23 -2.60 -10.28
C THR A 110 -1.57 -1.78 -9.03
N VAL A 111 -2.30 -0.68 -9.20
CA VAL A 111 -2.77 0.17 -8.09
C VAL A 111 -4.26 -0.04 -7.89
N CYS A 112 -4.66 -0.58 -6.74
CA CYS A 112 -6.03 -0.96 -6.47
C CYS A 112 -6.73 0.04 -5.54
N PRO A 113 -8.00 0.38 -5.82
CA PRO A 113 -8.82 1.12 -4.86
C PRO A 113 -9.22 0.25 -3.66
N TRP A 114 -9.46 0.89 -2.51
CA TRP A 114 -10.25 0.29 -1.45
C TRP A 114 -11.68 0.03 -1.94
N TRP A 115 -12.28 -1.11 -1.55
CA TRP A 115 -13.69 -1.42 -1.84
C TRP A 115 -14.57 -1.38 -0.57
N ASP A 116 -15.75 -0.76 -0.65
CA ASP A 116 -16.71 -0.66 0.46
C ASP A 116 -17.72 -1.82 0.48
N GLY A 117 -17.90 -2.52 -0.65
CA GLY A 117 -18.81 -3.65 -0.77
C GLY A 117 -18.55 -4.58 -1.96
N PRO A 118 -19.47 -5.53 -2.24
CA PRO A 118 -19.30 -6.56 -3.26
C PRO A 118 -19.04 -6.05 -4.68
N LEU A 119 -19.62 -4.92 -5.09
CA LEU A 119 -19.42 -4.38 -6.44
C LEU A 119 -18.00 -3.81 -6.59
N GLY A 120 -17.52 -3.08 -5.59
CA GLY A 120 -16.14 -2.62 -5.52
C GLY A 120 -15.17 -3.80 -5.50
N ARG A 121 -15.45 -4.83 -4.69
CA ARG A 121 -14.66 -6.07 -4.65
C ARG A 121 -14.59 -6.72 -6.03
N ASP A 122 -15.72 -6.88 -6.71
CA ASP A 122 -15.78 -7.49 -8.05
C ASP A 122 -15.05 -6.65 -9.10
N THR A 123 -15.03 -5.32 -8.94
CA THR A 123 -14.25 -4.39 -9.77
C THR A 123 -12.75 -4.61 -9.60
N VAL A 124 -12.28 -4.76 -8.35
CA VAL A 124 -10.87 -5.08 -8.04
C VAL A 124 -10.51 -6.48 -8.56
N ALA A 125 -11.38 -7.48 -8.40
CA ALA A 125 -11.18 -8.81 -8.96
C ALA A 125 -11.01 -8.77 -10.49
N ALA A 126 -11.86 -8.00 -11.18
CA ALA A 126 -11.76 -7.80 -12.62
C ALA A 126 -10.47 -7.06 -13.00
N GLN A 127 -10.01 -6.10 -12.21
CA GLN A 127 -8.72 -5.44 -12.41
C GLN A 127 -7.56 -6.44 -12.37
N PHE A 128 -7.48 -7.29 -11.33
CA PHE A 128 -6.43 -8.31 -11.26
C PHE A 128 -6.48 -9.29 -12.43
N ALA A 129 -7.67 -9.72 -12.86
CA ALA A 129 -7.82 -10.59 -14.03
C ALA A 129 -7.34 -9.92 -15.33
N ARG A 130 -7.66 -8.63 -15.54
CA ARG A 130 -7.19 -7.86 -16.70
C ARG A 130 -5.67 -7.72 -16.68
N ASP A 131 -5.11 -7.32 -15.55
CA ASP A 131 -3.69 -7.01 -15.41
C ASP A 131 -2.84 -8.29 -15.50
N ALA A 132 -3.32 -9.41 -14.95
CA ALA A 132 -2.69 -10.72 -15.10
C ALA A 132 -2.52 -11.13 -16.57
N ALA A 133 -3.45 -10.74 -17.44
CA ALA A 133 -3.41 -11.09 -18.86
C ALA A 133 -2.36 -10.30 -19.66
N VAL A 134 -1.90 -9.16 -19.14
CA VAL A 134 -0.94 -8.26 -19.83
C VAL A 134 0.39 -8.11 -19.10
N ARG A 135 0.48 -8.54 -17.84
CA ARG A 135 1.68 -8.36 -17.00
C ARG A 135 2.95 -8.86 -17.67
N ARG A 136 4.05 -8.17 -17.38
CA ARG A 136 5.40 -8.52 -17.80
C ARG A 136 6.33 -8.54 -16.60
N GLY A 137 7.19 -9.56 -16.57
CA GLY A 137 8.19 -9.77 -15.54
C GLY A 137 7.62 -9.72 -14.13
N ARG A 138 8.23 -8.88 -13.28
CA ARG A 138 7.86 -8.69 -11.88
C ARG A 138 6.48 -8.04 -11.77
N TRP A 139 5.63 -8.53 -10.87
CA TRP A 139 4.31 -7.94 -10.63
C TRP A 139 4.18 -7.46 -9.19
N ILE A 140 3.91 -6.17 -9.02
CA ILE A 140 3.75 -5.51 -7.72
C ILE A 140 2.31 -5.04 -7.60
N TRP A 141 1.67 -5.32 -6.47
CA TRP A 141 0.36 -4.79 -6.15
C TRP A 141 0.48 -3.72 -5.07
N ILE A 142 -0.28 -2.65 -5.22
CA ILE A 142 -0.49 -1.63 -4.19
C ILE A 142 -1.96 -1.67 -3.83
N TYR A 143 -2.25 -2.04 -2.59
CA TYR A 143 -3.60 -2.17 -2.09
C TYR A 143 -3.63 -1.99 -0.57
N HIS A 144 -4.52 -1.14 -0.07
CA HIS A 144 -4.45 -0.69 1.32
C HIS A 144 -4.64 -1.81 2.35
N ALA A 145 -5.64 -2.70 2.18
CA ALA A 145 -5.85 -3.78 3.14
C ALA A 145 -4.76 -4.87 2.99
N PRO A 146 -4.12 -5.33 4.09
CA PRO A 146 -3.26 -6.49 4.06
C PRO A 146 -4.08 -7.78 3.91
N PRO A 147 -3.50 -8.88 3.40
CA PRO A 147 -4.20 -10.15 3.26
C PRO A 147 -4.52 -10.77 4.62
N ASP A 148 -5.63 -11.49 4.70
CA ASP A 148 -6.00 -12.20 5.92
C ASP A 148 -5.00 -13.32 6.27
N GLN A 149 -4.96 -13.68 7.55
CA GLN A 149 -4.07 -14.70 8.11
C GLN A 149 -2.60 -14.47 7.75
N SER A 150 -2.18 -13.21 7.81
CA SER A 150 -0.82 -12.77 7.57
C SER A 150 -0.29 -12.00 8.77
N LYS A 151 1.01 -12.08 9.02
CA LYS A 151 1.65 -11.27 10.08
C LYS A 151 1.43 -9.76 9.86
N THR A 152 1.24 -9.33 8.62
CA THR A 152 0.96 -7.94 8.25
C THR A 152 -0.48 -7.50 8.53
N SER A 153 -1.38 -8.43 8.87
CA SER A 153 -2.77 -8.15 9.27
C SER A 153 -3.06 -8.51 10.73
N TRP A 154 -2.04 -8.88 11.51
CA TRP A 154 -2.19 -9.27 12.90
C TRP A 154 -2.43 -8.07 13.82
N GLY A 155 -3.55 -8.08 14.55
CA GLY A 155 -3.90 -7.03 15.51
C GLY A 155 -3.47 -7.30 16.96
N GLY A 156 -2.71 -8.36 17.23
CA GLY A 156 -2.32 -8.79 18.58
C GLY A 156 -3.20 -9.90 19.18
N LYS A 157 -4.36 -10.19 18.58
CA LYS A 157 -5.29 -11.24 19.02
C LYS A 157 -6.00 -11.93 17.86
N ASN A 158 -6.43 -11.15 16.87
CA ASN A 158 -7.08 -11.63 15.66
C ASN A 158 -6.35 -11.05 14.45
N TYR A 159 -6.57 -11.67 13.29
CA TYR A 159 -6.25 -11.08 12.00
C TYR A 159 -7.40 -10.17 11.55
N PHE A 160 -7.04 -9.09 10.88
CA PHE A 160 -7.98 -8.08 10.34
C PHE A 160 -7.68 -7.81 8.86
N GLY A 161 -7.24 -8.83 8.14
CA GLY A 161 -6.89 -8.71 6.73
C GLY A 161 -8.07 -9.02 5.80
N ASP A 162 -7.84 -8.77 4.53
CA ASP A 162 -8.76 -9.05 3.43
C ASP A 162 -8.59 -10.50 2.95
N ALA A 163 -9.65 -11.30 3.10
CA ALA A 163 -9.66 -12.70 2.69
C ALA A 163 -9.72 -12.88 1.16
N ASP A 164 -10.35 -11.96 0.44
CA ASP A 164 -10.38 -11.96 -1.03
C ASP A 164 -8.99 -11.65 -1.58
N LEU A 165 -8.28 -10.68 -0.98
CA LEU A 165 -6.88 -10.42 -1.33
C LEU A 165 -5.99 -11.64 -1.09
N ARG A 166 -6.18 -12.34 0.04
CA ARG A 166 -5.45 -13.58 0.33
C ARG A 166 -5.65 -14.61 -0.78
N ALA A 167 -6.90 -14.83 -1.20
CA ALA A 167 -7.22 -15.75 -2.29
C ALA A 167 -6.62 -15.30 -3.64
N TRP A 168 -6.65 -14.00 -3.94
CA TRP A 168 -6.05 -13.46 -5.16
C TRP A 168 -4.52 -13.60 -5.17
N ILE A 169 -3.84 -13.40 -4.03
CA ILE A 169 -2.38 -13.65 -3.92
C ILE A 169 -2.07 -15.11 -4.23
N GLU A 170 -2.84 -16.05 -3.67
CA GLU A 170 -2.64 -17.48 -3.92
C GLU A 170 -2.88 -17.84 -5.40
N GLN A 171 -3.87 -17.21 -6.04
CA GLN A 171 -4.20 -17.44 -7.44
C GLN A 171 -3.18 -16.84 -8.41
N TYR A 172 -2.78 -15.58 -8.20
CA TYR A 172 -2.06 -14.78 -9.18
C TYR A 172 -0.57 -14.65 -8.88
N GLN A 173 -0.16 -14.91 -7.63
CA GLN A 173 1.23 -14.94 -7.17
C GLN A 173 2.05 -13.72 -7.62
N PRO A 174 1.64 -12.49 -7.28
CA PRO A 174 2.48 -11.32 -7.51
C PRO A 174 3.79 -11.45 -6.72
N ASP A 175 4.84 -10.75 -7.14
CA ASP A 175 6.11 -10.77 -6.43
C ASP A 175 5.99 -10.02 -5.09
N LEU A 176 5.38 -8.83 -5.10
CA LEU A 176 5.23 -7.97 -3.93
C LEU A 176 3.79 -7.44 -3.81
N VAL A 177 3.31 -7.31 -2.57
CA VAL A 177 2.06 -6.63 -2.23
C VAL A 177 2.33 -5.59 -1.15
N LEU A 178 2.03 -4.33 -1.43
CA LEU A 178 2.34 -3.17 -0.62
C LEU A 178 1.07 -2.61 0.01
N THR A 179 0.98 -2.65 1.34
CA THR A 179 -0.26 -2.45 2.08
C THR A 179 -0.09 -1.52 3.28
N GLY A 180 -1.19 -1.26 3.98
CA GLY A 180 -1.28 -0.48 5.22
C GLY A 180 -2.36 -1.04 6.16
N HIS A 181 -3.30 -0.19 6.58
CA HIS A 181 -4.55 -0.48 7.30
C HIS A 181 -4.38 -0.97 8.75
N ILE A 182 -3.61 -2.05 8.98
CA ILE A 182 -3.44 -2.64 10.31
C ILE A 182 -2.20 -2.03 10.97
N HIS A 183 -2.41 -0.86 11.56
CA HIS A 183 -1.39 0.03 12.13
C HIS A 183 -0.39 -0.65 13.06
N GLN A 184 -0.91 -1.56 13.89
CA GLN A 184 -0.17 -2.17 14.98
C GLN A 184 0.58 -3.44 14.58
N SER A 185 0.41 -3.97 13.36
CA SER A 185 0.97 -5.27 12.98
C SER A 185 2.48 -5.36 13.20
N PRO A 186 3.32 -4.39 12.80
CA PRO A 186 4.75 -4.43 13.08
C PRO A 186 5.12 -4.35 14.57
N PHE A 187 4.24 -3.79 15.40
CA PHE A 187 4.52 -3.45 16.80
C PHE A 187 3.93 -4.45 17.81
N LYS A 188 3.26 -5.51 17.33
CA LYS A 188 2.66 -6.54 18.19
C LYS A 188 3.41 -7.85 18.06
N SER A 189 3.62 -8.51 19.19
CA SER A 189 4.11 -9.89 19.21
C SER A 189 3.21 -10.78 18.35
N GLY A 190 3.82 -11.56 17.46
CA GLY A 190 3.15 -12.39 16.45
C GLY A 190 2.87 -11.69 15.12
N GLY A 191 2.88 -10.35 15.09
CA GLY A 191 2.77 -9.56 13.86
C GLY A 191 4.15 -9.21 13.30
N SER A 192 4.16 -8.58 12.13
CA SER A 192 5.38 -8.12 11.48
C SER A 192 5.06 -7.08 10.40
N TRP A 193 6.07 -6.30 10.01
CA TRP A 193 6.02 -5.41 8.85
C TRP A 193 6.16 -6.16 7.52
N ALA A 194 6.61 -7.42 7.56
CA ALA A 194 6.73 -8.27 6.39
C ALA A 194 6.18 -9.68 6.66
N ASP A 195 5.59 -10.27 5.63
CA ASP A 195 5.21 -11.68 5.62
C ASP A 195 5.39 -12.28 4.23
N ARG A 196 5.40 -13.61 4.15
CA ARG A 196 5.55 -14.32 2.89
C ARG A 196 4.44 -15.32 2.68
N ILE A 197 3.67 -15.15 1.61
CA ILE A 197 2.57 -16.03 1.20
C ILE A 197 2.99 -16.72 -0.10
N GLY A 198 3.41 -17.98 -0.01
CA GLY A 198 4.03 -18.68 -1.13
C GLY A 198 5.29 -17.94 -1.61
N ASN A 199 5.25 -17.42 -2.84
CA ASN A 199 6.34 -16.64 -3.42
C ASN A 199 6.18 -15.13 -3.24
N THR A 200 5.01 -14.67 -2.78
CA THR A 200 4.68 -13.25 -2.64
C THR A 200 5.20 -12.71 -1.31
N TRP A 201 5.93 -11.60 -1.36
CA TRP A 201 6.22 -10.79 -0.18
C TRP A 201 5.10 -9.77 0.04
N VAL A 202 4.65 -9.66 1.29
CA VAL A 202 3.62 -8.71 1.71
C VAL A 202 4.25 -7.74 2.70
N PHE A 203 4.05 -6.44 2.50
CA PHE A 203 4.62 -5.39 3.34
C PHE A 203 3.55 -4.48 3.92
N ASN A 204 3.61 -4.24 5.22
CA ASN A 204 2.80 -3.24 5.93
C ASN A 204 3.71 -2.45 6.85
N ALA A 205 3.89 -1.15 6.59
CA ALA A 205 4.78 -0.31 7.38
C ALA A 205 4.25 -0.07 8.82
N GLY A 206 2.97 -0.33 9.07
CA GLY A 206 2.28 0.06 10.29
C GLY A 206 2.15 1.58 10.38
N ARG A 207 1.74 2.08 11.56
CA ARG A 207 1.58 3.52 11.81
C ARG A 207 2.22 3.91 13.13
N GLN A 208 2.85 5.08 13.14
CA GLN A 208 3.43 5.66 14.34
C GLN A 208 3.10 7.15 14.48
N ILE A 209 3.27 7.65 15.70
CA ILE A 209 3.17 9.09 15.99
C ILE A 209 4.43 9.84 15.56
N GLY A 210 4.32 11.16 15.46
CA GLY A 210 5.45 12.05 15.21
C GLY A 210 5.57 12.51 13.75
N PRO A 211 6.58 13.33 13.43
CA PRO A 211 6.71 13.97 12.13
C PRO A 211 7.26 13.05 11.03
N ILE A 212 7.81 11.89 11.41
CA ILE A 212 8.37 10.91 10.47
C ILE A 212 7.45 9.69 10.52
N PRO A 213 6.86 9.25 9.39
CA PRO A 213 6.05 8.05 9.36
C PRO A 213 6.94 6.82 9.51
N THR A 214 6.34 5.71 9.91
CA THR A 214 6.86 4.39 9.59
C THR A 214 6.99 4.28 8.07
N CYS A 215 8.09 3.69 7.59
CA CYS A 215 8.24 3.47 6.16
C CYS A 215 9.03 2.20 5.87
N ILE A 216 8.86 1.68 4.67
CA ILE A 216 9.65 0.56 4.16
C ILE A 216 10.38 1.04 2.92
N VAL A 217 11.70 0.88 2.89
CA VAL A 217 12.54 1.11 1.74
C VAL A 217 12.80 -0.23 1.06
N ILE A 218 12.39 -0.36 -0.19
CA ILE A 218 12.58 -1.59 -0.97
C ILE A 218 13.53 -1.28 -2.12
N ASP A 219 14.63 -2.02 -2.20
CA ASP A 219 15.53 -2.01 -3.35
C ASP A 219 15.33 -3.28 -4.16
N LEU A 220 14.75 -3.09 -5.34
CA LEU A 220 14.40 -4.14 -6.28
C LEU A 220 15.60 -4.76 -7.02
N ASP A 221 16.75 -4.06 -7.06
CA ASP A 221 17.96 -4.54 -7.74
C ASP A 221 18.79 -5.38 -6.77
N THR A 222 18.97 -4.88 -5.54
CA THR A 222 19.70 -5.60 -4.49
C THR A 222 18.83 -6.57 -3.70
N ARG A 223 17.51 -6.54 -3.94
CA ARG A 223 16.50 -7.42 -3.32
C ARG A 223 16.54 -7.32 -1.80
N GLN A 224 16.52 -6.09 -1.31
CA GLN A 224 16.54 -5.77 0.11
C GLN A 224 15.30 -4.95 0.46
N ALA A 225 14.78 -5.17 1.67
CA ALA A 225 13.78 -4.31 2.26
C ALA A 225 14.25 -3.87 3.66
N ALA A 226 14.05 -2.61 3.99
CA ALA A 226 14.37 -2.03 5.28
C ALA A 226 13.15 -1.32 5.85
N TRP A 227 12.66 -1.74 7.02
CA TRP A 227 11.60 -1.08 7.75
C TRP A 227 12.20 -0.09 8.75
N HIS A 228 11.74 1.14 8.70
CA HIS A 228 12.16 2.22 9.59
C HIS A 228 10.99 2.65 10.47
N SER A 229 11.21 2.63 11.78
CA SER A 229 10.24 3.08 12.78
C SER A 229 10.94 3.76 13.96
N MET A 230 10.16 4.22 14.93
CA MET A 230 10.68 4.70 16.21
C MET A 230 11.39 3.62 17.04
N GLU A 231 11.12 2.33 16.78
CA GLU A 231 11.78 1.20 17.45
C GLU A 231 13.17 0.89 16.83
N GLY A 232 13.47 1.46 15.67
CA GLY A 232 14.76 1.30 14.99
C GLY A 232 14.62 0.97 13.50
N VAL A 233 15.63 0.31 12.96
CA VAL A 233 15.67 -0.15 11.57
C VAL A 233 15.84 -1.66 11.56
N GLU A 234 14.97 -2.35 10.83
CA GLU A 234 15.08 -3.77 10.55
C GLU A 234 15.26 -4.00 9.06
N GLU A 235 16.17 -4.89 8.68
CA GLU A 235 16.50 -5.16 7.28
C GLU A 235 16.34 -6.63 6.96
N MET A 236 15.94 -6.94 5.72
CA MET A 236 15.89 -8.31 5.23
C MET A 236 16.22 -8.44 3.75
N LEU A 237 16.71 -9.62 3.38
CA LEU A 237 16.89 -10.04 2.00
C LEU A 237 15.61 -10.72 1.47
N LEU A 238 15.19 -10.33 0.28
CA LEU A 238 14.04 -10.89 -0.43
C LEU A 238 14.46 -12.17 -1.16
N ALA A 239 14.45 -13.30 -0.45
CA ALA A 239 14.87 -14.60 -0.98
C ALA A 239 14.02 -15.05 -2.19
N THR A 240 14.63 -15.75 -3.15
CA THR A 240 13.97 -16.30 -4.35
C THR A 240 13.01 -17.44 -4.03
N GLU A 241 13.33 -18.27 -3.05
CA GLU A 241 12.55 -19.45 -2.68
C GLU A 241 12.15 -19.37 -1.22
N PRO A 242 10.96 -19.86 -0.83
CA PRO A 242 10.60 -19.99 0.57
C PRO A 242 11.64 -20.88 1.27
N ALA A 243 12.02 -20.53 2.51
CA ALA A 243 12.82 -21.44 3.32
C ALA A 243 12.11 -22.80 3.36
N PRO A 244 12.82 -23.93 3.16
CA PRO A 244 12.19 -25.24 3.20
C PRO A 244 11.40 -25.35 4.51
N ILE A 245 10.13 -25.71 4.41
CA ILE A 245 9.28 -25.95 5.56
C ILE A 245 10.01 -26.99 6.41
N ALA A 246 10.49 -26.59 7.59
CA ALA A 246 11.06 -27.53 8.52
C ALA A 246 9.96 -28.57 8.82
N ALA A 247 10.17 -29.80 8.38
CA ALA A 247 9.27 -30.90 8.67
C ALA A 247 9.16 -30.98 10.20
N ALA A 248 7.94 -30.81 10.72
CA ALA A 248 7.67 -31.05 12.13
C ALA A 248 8.05 -32.51 12.42
N ALA A 249 9.02 -32.68 13.32
CA ALA A 249 9.40 -33.97 13.88
C ALA A 249 8.41 -34.40 14.97
#